data_AF-A0A6A3PA50-F1
#
_entry.id   AF-A0A6A3PA50-F1
#
_cell.length_a   1.000
_cell.length_b   1.000
_cell.length_c   1.000
_cell.angle_alpha   90.00
_cell.angle_beta   90.00
_cell.angle_gamma   90.00
#
_symmetry.space_group_name_H-M   'P 1'
#
loop_
_entity.id
_entity.type
_entity.pdbx_description
1 polymer ?
#
loop_
_entity_poly.entity_id
_entity_poly.type
_entity_poly.pdbx_seq_one_letter_code
_entity_poly.pdbx_strand_id
1 'polypeptide(L)'
;MKAAVMTIAAAALFLPAALGWTDRWDHSKRFNAAGHGQLDCEGESQPASCCICKSIVFEIETQLNNTQNDHEMDVVFRISEEKKQIKYSRSEARILEVLDDVCEQVPLELPDSNHKAKRMLSAACSDFVGEYEDELTRSFFDDFTPAKERLCVSTLQVCPRPDKTSKFEEL
;
A
#
# COMPACT_ATOMS: atom_id res chain seq x y z
N MET A 1 -13.47 51.76 -34.62
CA MET A 1 -12.16 51.05 -34.59
C MET A 1 -12.14 50.24 -33.30
N LYS A 2 -11.84 48.94 -33.40
CA LYS A 2 -12.26 47.88 -32.47
C LYS A 2 -11.44 47.88 -31.18
N ALA A 3 -12.12 47.76 -30.04
CA ALA A 3 -11.49 47.46 -28.75
C ALA A 3 -10.97 46.01 -28.77
N ALA A 4 -9.69 45.83 -28.44
CA ALA A 4 -9.06 44.53 -28.31
C ALA A 4 -9.39 43.96 -26.93
N VAL A 5 -10.19 42.89 -26.90
CA VAL A 5 -10.42 42.06 -25.72
C VAL A 5 -9.20 41.17 -25.55
N MET A 6 -8.42 41.39 -24.49
CA MET A 6 -7.37 40.46 -24.07
C MET A 6 -8.04 39.25 -23.39
N THR A 7 -8.08 38.14 -24.11
CA THR A 7 -8.41 36.83 -23.55
C THR A 7 -7.23 36.31 -22.73
N ILE A 8 -7.43 36.20 -21.42
CA ILE A 8 -6.51 35.48 -20.52
C ILE A 8 -6.69 34.00 -20.83
N ALA A 9 -5.74 33.40 -21.55
CA ALA A 9 -5.67 31.96 -21.71
C ALA A 9 -5.26 31.37 -20.36
N ALA A 10 -6.22 30.76 -19.66
CA ALA A 10 -5.92 29.91 -18.52
C ALA A 10 -5.11 28.72 -19.03
N ALA A 11 -3.80 28.73 -18.77
CA ALA A 11 -2.97 27.55 -18.95
C ALA A 11 -3.46 26.50 -17.95
N ALA A 12 -4.27 25.55 -18.44
CA ALA A 12 -4.55 24.32 -17.73
C ALA A 12 -3.20 23.64 -17.51
N LEU A 13 -2.71 23.70 -16.27
CA LEU A 13 -1.64 22.84 -15.80
C LEU A 13 -2.17 21.42 -15.94
N PHE A 14 -1.75 20.75 -17.02
CA PHE A 14 -1.77 19.30 -17.08
C PHE A 14 -0.84 18.82 -15.96
N LEU A 15 -1.40 18.62 -14.77
CA LEU A 15 -0.81 17.70 -13.82
C LEU A 15 -0.74 16.36 -14.54
N PRO A 16 0.43 15.72 -14.65
CA PRO A 16 0.49 14.37 -15.19
C PRO A 16 -0.24 13.47 -14.21
N ALA A 17 -1.52 13.22 -14.47
CA ALA A 17 -2.24 12.12 -13.87
C ALA A 17 -1.60 10.83 -14.39
N ALA A 18 -1.31 9.91 -13.47
CA ALA A 18 -0.73 8.59 -13.68
C ALA A 18 0.77 8.56 -14.01
N LEU A 19 1.60 8.93 -13.01
CA LEU A 19 2.88 8.22 -12.85
C LEU A 19 2.53 6.76 -12.53
N GLY A 20 2.66 5.92 -13.55
CA GLY A 20 2.64 4.48 -13.36
C GLY A 20 3.80 4.12 -12.46
N TRP A 21 3.47 3.72 -11.22
CA TRP A 21 4.39 3.18 -10.23
C TRP A 21 5.33 4.28 -9.67
N THR A 22 5.69 4.19 -8.39
CA THR A 22 6.66 5.14 -7.83
C THR A 22 8.05 4.71 -8.31
N ASP A 23 8.97 5.64 -8.53
CA ASP A 23 10.36 5.31 -8.92
C ASP A 23 11.05 4.38 -7.89
N ARG A 24 10.54 4.32 -6.66
CA ARG A 24 11.06 3.47 -5.57
C ARG A 24 10.70 1.99 -5.73
N TRP A 25 9.53 1.68 -6.32
CA TRP A 25 9.07 0.29 -6.50
C TRP A 25 8.35 0.13 -7.86
N ASP A 26 9.09 -0.23 -8.92
CA ASP A 26 8.59 -0.42 -10.30
C ASP A 26 8.82 -1.84 -10.89
N HIS A 27 7.75 -2.63 -10.97
CA HIS A 27 7.58 -3.90 -11.69
C HIS A 27 6.50 -3.81 -12.80
N SER A 28 6.05 -2.60 -13.19
CA SER A 28 4.97 -2.39 -14.16
C SER A 28 5.20 -3.15 -15.43
N LYS A 29 6.45 -3.11 -15.91
CA LYS A 29 6.89 -3.78 -17.12
C LYS A 29 6.65 -5.29 -17.05
N ARG A 30 6.89 -5.95 -15.91
CA ARG A 30 6.72 -7.40 -15.75
C ARG A 30 5.25 -7.80 -15.74
N PHE A 31 4.43 -7.07 -14.97
CA PHE A 31 2.99 -7.32 -14.88
C PHE A 31 2.26 -6.99 -16.19
N ASN A 32 2.60 -5.86 -16.82
CA ASN A 32 2.06 -5.48 -18.14
C ASN A 32 2.43 -6.50 -19.22
N ALA A 33 3.69 -6.95 -19.26
CA ALA A 33 4.13 -7.98 -20.22
C ALA A 33 3.43 -9.33 -20.01
N ALA A 34 2.94 -9.61 -18.79
CA ALA A 34 2.15 -10.79 -18.47
C ALA A 34 0.64 -10.59 -18.69
N GLY A 35 0.19 -9.42 -19.14
CA GLY A 35 -1.24 -9.12 -19.30
C GLY A 35 -1.96 -8.80 -17.97
N HIS A 36 -1.22 -8.54 -16.90
CA HIS A 36 -1.72 -8.25 -15.56
C HIS A 36 -1.50 -6.78 -15.18
N GLY A 37 -1.67 -5.85 -16.12
CA GLY A 37 -1.57 -4.41 -15.80
C GLY A 37 -2.68 -3.93 -14.87
N GLN A 38 -3.87 -4.51 -15.03
CA GLN A 38 -5.03 -4.34 -14.16
C GLN A 38 -5.38 -5.69 -13.53
N LEU A 39 -5.80 -5.68 -12.27
CA LEU A 39 -6.28 -6.85 -11.54
C LEU A 39 -7.64 -6.52 -10.92
N ASP A 40 -8.46 -7.54 -10.72
CA ASP A 40 -9.69 -7.42 -9.94
C ASP A 40 -9.35 -7.69 -8.47
N CYS A 41 -9.54 -6.69 -7.62
CA CYS A 41 -9.42 -6.84 -6.18
C CYS A 41 -10.51 -6.02 -5.50
N GLU A 42 -11.09 -6.57 -4.44
CA GLU A 42 -12.18 -5.91 -3.69
C GLU A 42 -13.44 -5.63 -4.55
N GLY A 43 -13.60 -6.36 -5.65
CA GLY A 43 -14.73 -6.22 -6.59
C GLY A 43 -14.56 -5.10 -7.61
N GLU A 44 -13.38 -4.51 -7.73
CA GLU A 44 -13.07 -3.46 -8.69
C GLU A 44 -11.81 -3.76 -9.51
N SER A 45 -11.83 -3.37 -10.79
CA SER A 45 -10.64 -3.41 -11.64
C SER A 45 -9.70 -2.26 -11.29
N GLN A 46 -8.56 -2.59 -10.68
CA GLN A 46 -7.57 -1.64 -10.16
C GLN A 46 -6.19 -1.91 -10.77
N PRO A 47 -5.25 -0.95 -10.73
CA PRO A 47 -3.85 -1.21 -11.08
C PRO A 47 -3.29 -2.37 -10.27
N ALA A 48 -2.51 -3.24 -10.91
CA ALA A 48 -1.93 -4.39 -10.23
C ALA A 48 -1.10 -3.99 -9.01
N SER A 49 -0.37 -2.87 -9.08
CA SER A 49 0.36 -2.30 -7.96
C SER A 49 -0.54 -2.02 -6.75
N CYS A 50 -1.75 -1.49 -6.99
CA CYS A 50 -2.71 -1.19 -5.93
C CYS A 50 -3.24 -2.47 -5.29
N CYS A 51 -3.65 -3.46 -6.09
CA CYS A 51 -4.11 -4.75 -5.57
C CYS A 51 -3.01 -5.45 -4.77
N ILE A 52 -1.77 -5.45 -5.26
CA ILE A 52 -0.62 -6.06 -4.57
C ILE A 52 -0.38 -5.36 -3.24
N CYS A 53 -0.30 -4.02 -3.21
CA CYS A 53 -0.14 -3.27 -1.95
C CYS A 53 -1.26 -3.61 -0.96
N LYS A 54 -2.52 -3.53 -1.40
CA LYS A 54 -3.68 -3.80 -0.54
C LYS A 54 -3.65 -5.22 0.02
N SER A 55 -3.32 -6.22 -0.80
CA SER A 55 -3.23 -7.62 -0.37
C SER A 55 -2.07 -7.85 0.61
N ILE A 56 -0.90 -7.24 0.39
CA ILE A 56 0.24 -7.35 1.32
C ILE A 56 -0.12 -6.71 2.66
N VAL A 57 -0.62 -5.47 2.66
CA VAL A 57 -0.93 -4.75 3.89
C VAL A 57 -2.06 -5.42 4.67
N PHE A 58 -3.07 -5.96 3.97
CA PHE A 58 -4.12 -6.78 4.57
C PHE A 58 -3.56 -8.04 5.22
N GLU A 59 -2.62 -8.72 4.57
CA GLU A 59 -2.01 -9.93 5.13
C GLU A 59 -1.14 -9.62 6.35
N ILE A 60 -0.35 -8.54 6.32
CA ILE A 60 0.41 -8.07 7.50
C ILE A 60 -0.54 -7.84 8.68
N GLU A 61 -1.62 -7.09 8.44
CA GLU A 61 -2.62 -6.79 9.48
C GLU A 61 -3.28 -8.07 10.01
N THR A 62 -3.55 -9.03 9.14
CA THR A 62 -4.13 -10.34 9.50
C THR A 62 -3.17 -11.14 10.38
N GLN A 63 -1.90 -11.24 10.02
CA GLN A 63 -0.91 -11.98 10.81
C GLN A 63 -0.63 -11.32 12.16
N LEU A 64 -0.57 -9.98 12.21
CA LEU A 64 -0.41 -9.25 13.46
C LEU A 64 -1.61 -9.48 14.39
N ASN A 65 -2.85 -9.39 13.86
CA ASN A 65 -4.06 -9.60 14.64
C ASN A 65 -4.23 -11.06 15.10
N ASN A 66 -3.65 -12.02 14.37
CA ASN A 66 -3.67 -13.45 14.70
C ASN A 66 -2.44 -13.92 15.51
N THR A 67 -1.62 -12.98 16.02
CA THR A 67 -0.43 -13.27 16.81
C THR A 67 -0.77 -14.18 17.99
N GLN A 68 -0.10 -15.33 18.06
CA GLN A 68 -0.22 -16.26 19.18
C GLN A 68 0.63 -15.79 20.36
N ASN A 69 0.19 -16.11 21.58
CA ASN A 69 0.86 -15.70 22.82
C ASN A 69 1.02 -14.17 22.95
N ASP A 70 -0.04 -13.41 22.63
CA ASP A 70 -0.04 -11.94 22.64
C ASP A 70 -0.07 -11.33 24.06
N HIS A 71 1.06 -11.49 24.75
CA HIS A 71 1.28 -11.02 26.10
C HIS A 71 1.62 -9.52 26.13
N GLU A 72 1.41 -8.90 27.29
CA GLU A 72 1.86 -7.53 27.53
C GLU A 72 3.39 -7.52 27.69
N MET A 73 4.02 -6.50 27.12
CA MET A 73 5.45 -6.28 27.16
C MET A 73 5.74 -4.81 27.49
N ASP A 74 6.80 -4.58 28.25
CA ASP A 74 7.30 -3.23 28.52
C ASP A 74 8.20 -2.77 27.36
N VAL A 75 7.85 -1.66 26.72
CA VAL A 75 8.74 -0.96 25.78
C VAL A 75 9.24 0.35 26.38
N VAL A 76 10.51 0.66 26.12
CA VAL A 76 11.21 1.81 26.70
C VAL A 76 12.07 2.45 25.62
N PHE A 77 11.82 3.73 25.32
CA PHE A 77 12.65 4.48 24.38
C PHE A 77 13.92 5.04 25.05
N ARG A 78 13.87 5.31 26.37
CA ARG A 78 15.03 5.71 27.20
C ARG A 78 14.93 5.16 28.62
N ILE A 79 16.06 4.72 29.20
CA ILE A 79 16.14 4.10 30.55
C ILE A 79 15.51 4.96 31.66
N SER A 80 15.44 6.28 31.49
CA SER A 80 14.86 7.23 32.44
C SER A 80 13.36 7.50 32.24
N GLU A 81 12.72 6.93 31.22
CA GLU A 81 11.31 7.16 30.89
C GLU A 81 10.40 6.08 31.49
N GLU A 82 9.13 6.45 31.71
CA GLU A 82 8.12 5.50 32.14
C GLU A 82 7.93 4.42 31.07
N LYS A 83 7.91 3.17 31.51
CA LYS A 83 7.69 2.03 30.63
C LYS A 83 6.28 2.09 30.07
N LYS A 84 6.13 1.98 28.76
CA LYS A 84 4.83 1.83 28.12
C LYS A 84 4.55 0.34 27.94
N GLN A 85 3.38 -0.12 28.39
CA GLN A 85 2.94 -1.48 28.11
C GLN A 85 2.23 -1.55 26.76
N ILE A 86 2.67 -2.49 25.93
CA ILE A 86 2.03 -2.82 24.66
C ILE A 86 1.90 -4.34 24.53
N LYS A 87 0.96 -4.76 23.70
CA LYS A 87 0.86 -6.15 23.24
C LYS A 87 2.04 -6.54 22.35
N TYR A 88 2.48 -7.79 22.43
CA TYR A 88 3.51 -8.34 21.54
C TYR A 88 3.17 -8.13 20.06
N SER A 89 1.90 -8.31 19.68
CA SER A 89 1.34 -8.05 18.34
C SER A 89 1.56 -6.63 17.83
N ARG A 90 1.93 -5.69 18.71
CA ARG A 90 2.19 -4.28 18.40
C ARG A 90 3.65 -3.90 18.59
N SER A 91 4.50 -4.85 18.98
CA SER A 91 5.93 -4.60 19.10
C SER A 91 6.58 -4.52 17.72
N GLU A 92 7.59 -3.67 17.59
CA GLU A 92 8.43 -3.58 16.39
C GLU A 92 9.00 -4.95 16.03
N ALA A 93 9.46 -5.71 17.02
CA ALA A 93 9.96 -7.07 16.83
C ALA A 93 8.93 -7.97 16.11
N ARG A 94 7.67 -7.97 16.59
CA ARG A 94 6.64 -8.80 15.94
C ARG A 94 6.28 -8.29 14.55
N ILE A 95 6.34 -6.98 14.32
CA ILE A 95 6.09 -6.41 12.99
C ILE A 95 7.16 -6.89 12.01
N LEU A 96 8.44 -6.81 12.37
CA LEU A 96 9.54 -7.29 11.53
C LEU A 96 9.43 -8.80 11.23
N GLU A 97 9.08 -9.62 12.22
CA GLU A 97 8.83 -11.06 12.00
C GLU A 97 7.71 -11.31 10.97
N VAL A 98 6.64 -10.51 10.99
CA VAL A 98 5.57 -10.62 10.00
C VAL A 98 6.05 -10.16 8.62
N LEU A 99 6.85 -9.10 8.54
CA LEU A 99 7.39 -8.62 7.27
C LEU A 99 8.29 -9.66 6.59
N ASP A 100 9.04 -10.44 7.35
CA ASP A 100 9.89 -11.53 6.82
C ASP A 100 9.08 -12.62 6.10
N ASP A 101 7.90 -12.98 6.63
CA ASP A 101 7.12 -14.15 6.19
C ASP A 101 5.87 -13.80 5.35
N VAL A 102 5.43 -12.53 5.32
CA VAL A 102 4.16 -12.11 4.67
C VAL A 102 4.08 -12.54 3.20
N CYS A 103 5.21 -12.50 2.49
CA CYS A 103 5.26 -12.75 1.05
C CYS A 103 4.96 -14.20 0.65
N GLU A 104 4.93 -15.13 1.60
CA GLU A 104 4.52 -16.52 1.37
C GLU A 104 2.99 -16.68 1.32
N GLN A 105 2.24 -15.74 1.91
CA GLN A 105 0.82 -15.88 2.22
C GLN A 105 -0.08 -14.80 1.59
N VAL A 106 0.47 -13.94 0.72
CA VAL A 106 -0.28 -12.84 0.09
C VAL A 106 -1.55 -13.37 -0.61
N PRO A 107 -2.75 -12.96 -0.18
CA PRO A 107 -4.02 -13.45 -0.73
C PRO A 107 -4.40 -12.67 -1.99
N LEU A 108 -3.66 -12.87 -3.07
CA LEU A 108 -3.96 -12.28 -4.38
C LEU A 108 -3.90 -13.34 -5.49
N GLU A 109 -5.05 -13.60 -6.10
CA GLU A 109 -5.16 -14.50 -7.24
C GLU A 109 -4.91 -13.75 -8.55
N LEU A 110 -4.02 -14.27 -9.38
CA LEU A 110 -3.78 -13.76 -10.73
C LEU A 110 -4.62 -14.58 -11.73
N PRO A 111 -5.19 -13.97 -12.78
CA PRO A 111 -6.09 -14.66 -13.73
C PRO A 111 -5.54 -15.96 -14.32
N ASP A 112 -4.22 -16.02 -14.57
CA ASP A 112 -3.51 -17.21 -15.05
C ASP A 112 -2.65 -17.80 -13.91
N SER A 113 -3.28 -18.31 -12.84
CA SER A 113 -2.65 -18.74 -11.57
C SER A 113 -1.72 -19.95 -11.70
N ASN A 114 -0.63 -19.78 -12.44
CA ASN A 114 0.43 -20.75 -12.66
C ASN A 114 1.64 -20.45 -11.77
N HIS A 115 2.63 -21.35 -11.76
CA HIS A 115 3.84 -21.18 -10.97
C HIS A 115 4.61 -19.88 -11.30
N LYS A 116 4.59 -19.42 -12.56
CA LYS A 116 5.26 -18.18 -12.97
C LYS A 116 4.56 -16.95 -12.37
N ALA A 117 3.23 -16.93 -12.39
CA ALA A 117 2.42 -15.88 -11.78
C ALA A 117 2.68 -15.77 -10.27
N LYS A 118 2.70 -16.91 -9.55
CA LYS A 118 3.03 -16.96 -8.12
C LYS A 118 4.44 -16.45 -7.81
N ARG A 119 5.45 -16.86 -8.60
CA ARG A 119 6.83 -16.34 -8.46
C ARG A 119 6.90 -14.83 -8.72
N MET A 120 6.16 -14.33 -9.70
CA MET A 120 6.13 -12.92 -10.03
C MET A 120 5.50 -12.09 -8.90
N LEU A 121 4.41 -12.58 -8.31
CA LEU A 121 3.78 -11.96 -7.14
C LEU A 121 4.70 -11.97 -5.92
N SER A 122 5.29 -13.13 -5.61
CA SER A 122 6.24 -13.28 -4.49
C SER A 122 7.43 -12.32 -4.63
N ALA A 123 8.03 -12.23 -5.83
CA ALA A 123 9.11 -11.27 -6.08
C ALA A 123 8.68 -9.81 -5.93
N ALA A 124 7.47 -9.45 -6.40
CA ALA A 124 6.95 -8.11 -6.23
C ALA A 124 6.69 -7.77 -4.75
N CYS A 125 6.24 -8.75 -3.96
CA CYS A 125 6.07 -8.59 -2.53
C CYS A 125 7.41 -8.42 -1.81
N SER A 126 8.40 -9.28 -2.07
CA SER A 126 9.71 -9.17 -1.41
C SER A 126 10.38 -7.83 -1.70
N ASP A 127 10.31 -7.37 -2.96
CA ASP A 127 10.85 -6.06 -3.34
C ASP A 127 10.03 -4.91 -2.72
N PHE A 128 8.71 -5.07 -2.53
CA PHE A 128 7.85 -4.08 -1.84
C PHE A 128 8.19 -3.96 -0.36
N VAL A 129 8.27 -5.09 0.34
CA VAL A 129 8.58 -5.13 1.77
C VAL A 129 9.97 -4.58 2.01
N GLY A 130 10.97 -4.98 1.22
CA GLY A 130 12.33 -4.46 1.36
C GLY A 130 12.46 -2.96 1.07
N GLU A 131 11.69 -2.42 0.13
CA GLU A 131 11.72 -0.98 -0.18
C GLU A 131 10.99 -0.12 0.85
N TYR A 132 9.91 -0.65 1.44
CA TYR A 132 9.01 0.10 2.32
C TYR A 132 9.01 -0.40 3.77
N GLU A 133 10.02 -1.15 4.19
CA GLU A 133 10.11 -1.74 5.54
C GLU A 133 9.92 -0.70 6.64
N ASP A 134 10.58 0.47 6.50
CA ASP A 134 10.48 1.57 7.45
C ASP A 134 9.06 2.16 7.51
N GLU A 135 8.45 2.42 6.36
CA GLU A 135 7.08 2.94 6.30
C GLU A 135 6.05 1.93 6.82
N LEU A 136 6.23 0.64 6.52
CA LEU A 136 5.40 -0.45 7.00
C LEU A 136 5.51 -0.56 8.52
N THR A 137 6.73 -0.68 9.04
CA THR A 137 7.01 -0.82 10.47
C THR A 137 6.41 0.35 11.24
N ARG A 138 6.70 1.57 10.81
CA ARG A 138 6.15 2.78 11.44
C ARG A 138 4.63 2.83 11.37
N SER A 139 4.04 2.46 10.24
CA SER A 139 2.59 2.50 10.04
C SER A 139 1.82 1.59 10.99
N PHE A 140 2.38 0.43 11.33
CA PHE A 140 1.76 -0.54 12.25
C PHE A 140 2.15 -0.33 13.72
N PHE A 141 3.30 0.30 13.97
CA PHE A 141 3.76 0.62 15.31
C PHE A 141 3.07 1.87 15.88
N ASP A 142 2.93 2.94 15.08
CA ASP A 142 2.43 4.23 15.55
C ASP A 142 0.89 4.30 15.62
N ASP A 143 0.19 3.54 14.75
CA ASP A 143 -1.26 3.66 14.55
C ASP A 143 -1.93 2.28 14.38
N PHE A 144 -2.88 1.97 15.26
CA PHE A 144 -3.60 0.69 15.29
C PHE A 144 -4.89 0.68 14.47
N THR A 145 -5.19 1.76 13.74
CA THR A 145 -6.29 1.78 12.78
C THR A 145 -5.94 0.98 11.52
N PRO A 146 -6.94 0.46 10.78
CA PRO A 146 -6.71 -0.33 9.58
C PRO A 146 -5.76 0.37 8.59
N ALA A 147 -4.65 -0.29 8.27
CA ALA A 147 -3.53 0.33 7.57
C ALA A 147 -3.71 0.34 6.05
N LYS A 148 -4.52 -0.57 5.50
CA LYS A 148 -4.65 -0.83 4.05
C LYS A 148 -4.82 0.43 3.20
N GLU A 149 -5.87 1.21 3.44
CA GLU A 149 -6.14 2.43 2.65
C GLU A 149 -5.18 3.57 3.01
N ARG A 150 -4.90 3.73 4.30
CA ARG A 150 -3.98 4.76 4.79
C ARG A 150 -2.59 4.62 4.15
N LEU A 151 -2.07 3.40 4.10
CA LEU A 151 -0.74 3.12 3.59
C LEU A 151 -0.73 3.12 2.06
N CYS A 152 -1.60 2.36 1.40
CA CYS A 152 -1.54 2.19 -0.06
C CYS A 152 -1.99 3.44 -0.84
N VAL A 153 -2.96 4.22 -0.33
CA VAL A 153 -3.48 5.42 -1.01
C VAL A 153 -2.77 6.68 -0.52
N SER A 154 -2.60 6.84 0.80
CA SER A 154 -2.19 8.14 1.36
C SER A 154 -0.67 8.24 1.51
N THR A 155 -0.04 7.24 2.15
CA THR A 155 1.40 7.25 2.44
C THR A 155 2.24 6.90 1.22
N LEU A 156 2.02 5.72 0.63
CA LEU A 156 2.82 5.19 -0.47
C LEU A 156 2.34 5.66 -1.84
N GLN A 157 1.06 6.07 -1.94
CA GLN A 157 0.45 6.57 -3.17
C GLN A 157 0.55 5.57 -4.35
N VAL A 158 0.54 4.28 -4.01
CA VAL A 158 0.58 3.17 -4.97
C VAL A 158 -0.80 2.94 -5.60
N CYS A 159 -1.86 3.23 -4.85
CA CYS A 159 -3.24 3.20 -5.30
C CYS A 159 -3.70 4.57 -5.81
N PRO A 160 -4.58 4.60 -6.84
CA PRO A 160 -5.28 5.83 -7.22
C PRO A 160 -6.04 6.44 -6.04
N ARG A 161 -6.09 7.77 -5.98
CA ARG A 161 -6.94 8.45 -5.00
C ARG A 161 -8.39 8.40 -5.47
N PRO A 162 -9.36 8.19 -4.57
CA PRO A 162 -10.77 8.26 -4.93
C PRO A 162 -11.09 9.66 -5.45
N ASP A 163 -11.65 9.72 -6.66
CA ASP A 163 -12.00 10.96 -7.33
C ASP A 163 -13.16 11.63 -6.57
N LYS A 164 -12.96 12.86 -6.08
CA LYS A 164 -13.96 13.57 -5.25
C LYS A 164 -15.17 14.09 -6.05
N THR A 165 -15.26 13.74 -7.33
CA THR A 165 -16.08 14.45 -8.31
C THR A 165 -17.45 13.82 -8.59
N SER A 166 -17.80 12.68 -7.97
CA SER A 166 -19.11 12.02 -8.21
C SER A 166 -20.21 12.30 -7.17
N LYS A 167 -19.98 13.14 -6.16
CA LYS A 167 -20.97 13.43 -5.10
C LYS A 167 -21.84 14.68 -5.34
N PHE A 168 -21.83 15.25 -6.54
CA PHE A 168 -22.59 16.46 -6.87
C PHE A 168 -23.54 16.32 -8.09
N GLU A 169 -23.88 15.10 -8.51
CA GLU A 169 -24.91 14.85 -9.54
C GLU A 169 -26.18 14.13 -9.01
N GLU A 170 -26.37 14.07 -7.70
CA GLU A 170 -27.67 13.75 -7.09
C GLU A 170 -27.97 14.74 -5.96
N LEU A 171 -28.35 15.97 -6.33
CA LEU A 171 -29.12 16.91 -5.50
C LEU A 171 -29.88 17.89 -6.39
#